data_AF-A0AAD7U1H4-F1
#
_entry.id   AF-A0AAD7U1H4-F1
#
_cell.length_a   1.000
_cell.length_b   1.000
_cell.length_c   1.000
_cell.angle_alpha   90.00
_cell.angle_beta   90.00
_cell.angle_gamma   90.00
#
_symmetry.space_group_name_H-M   'P 1'
#
loop_
_entity.id
_entity.type
_entity.pdbx_description
1 polymer ?
#
loop_
_entity_poly.entity_id
_entity_poly.type
_entity_poly.pdbx_seq_one_letter_code
_entity_poly.pdbx_strand_id
1 'polypeptide(L)'
;MGSNGLAFSSPPNSSSDSDDALSEALSLRSKARFMDARGNHCEAERLLLRALEIMEPRTPSSDTAVASLWNSLGEVYLHMGRLDDAERWLNKSLDVSVATRDFKEITSTRETLARVSQARSELLKAKALRMLGAPDDMRCSNSGCHRGLLRTTDLRICGGCKGAFYCSSECQRADWERHQKLCRQGIS
;
A
#
# COMPACT_ATOMS: atom_id res chain seq x y z
N MET A 1 25.31 9.85 -59.93
CA MET A 1 23.94 9.61 -59.45
C MET A 1 24.00 8.42 -58.51
N GLY A 2 23.50 8.55 -57.28
CA GLY A 2 23.49 7.46 -56.29
C GLY A 2 23.97 7.90 -54.91
N SER A 3 23.28 8.87 -54.31
CA SER A 3 23.47 9.26 -52.92
C SER A 3 22.92 8.17 -51.99
N ASN A 4 23.81 7.45 -51.31
CA ASN A 4 23.48 6.53 -50.21
C ASN A 4 23.01 7.35 -49.00
N GLY A 5 21.70 7.34 -48.76
CA GLY A 5 21.09 7.89 -47.55
C GLY A 5 21.34 6.96 -46.37
N LEU A 6 22.30 7.32 -45.53
CA LEU A 6 22.45 6.74 -44.19
C LEU A 6 21.28 7.25 -43.33
N ALA A 7 20.31 6.38 -43.10
CA ALA A 7 19.22 6.64 -42.16
C ALA A 7 19.81 6.69 -40.73
N PHE A 8 19.90 7.89 -40.17
CA PHE A 8 20.13 8.09 -38.74
C PHE A 8 18.92 7.50 -37.99
N SER A 9 19.12 6.35 -37.36
CA SER A 9 18.21 5.84 -36.35
C SER A 9 18.41 6.72 -35.11
N SER A 10 17.42 7.54 -34.77
CA SER A 10 17.44 8.31 -33.52
C SER A 10 17.62 7.36 -32.32
N PRO A 11 18.40 7.73 -31.29
CA PRO A 11 18.51 6.92 -30.09
C PRO A 11 17.15 6.80 -29.39
N PRO A 12 16.84 5.68 -28.72
CA PRO A 12 15.60 5.53 -27.97
C PRO A 12 15.53 6.64 -26.90
N ASN A 13 14.38 7.29 -26.85
CA ASN A 13 14.12 8.46 -26.02
C ASN A 13 13.87 8.01 -24.57
N SER A 14 14.94 7.64 -23.87
CA SER A 14 14.92 6.86 -22.63
C SER A 14 14.14 7.45 -21.44
N SER A 15 13.80 8.75 -21.46
CA SER A 15 12.98 9.39 -20.44
C SER A 15 11.48 9.33 -20.74
N SER A 16 11.09 9.37 -22.02
CA SER A 16 9.68 9.26 -22.45
C SER A 16 9.15 7.86 -22.17
N ASP A 17 9.95 6.85 -22.51
CA ASP A 17 9.56 5.44 -22.37
C ASP A 17 9.41 5.06 -20.88
N SER A 18 10.21 5.65 -19.98
CA SER A 18 10.08 5.41 -18.53
C SER A 18 8.85 6.06 -17.92
N ASP A 19 8.50 7.26 -18.39
CA ASP A 19 7.32 7.99 -17.91
C ASP A 19 6.02 7.30 -18.38
N ASP A 20 6.01 6.76 -19.60
CA ASP A 20 4.90 5.97 -20.14
C ASP A 20 4.73 4.66 -19.36
N ALA A 21 5.83 3.94 -19.10
CA ALA A 21 5.81 2.72 -18.29
C ALA A 21 5.29 2.98 -16.86
N LEU A 22 5.73 4.08 -16.24
CA LEU A 22 5.26 4.51 -14.91
C LEU A 22 3.75 4.81 -14.93
N SER A 23 3.27 5.54 -15.93
CA SER A 23 1.85 5.86 -16.10
C SER A 23 1.00 4.60 -16.28
N GLU A 24 1.46 3.66 -17.11
CA GLU A 24 0.79 2.37 -17.32
C GLU A 24 0.71 1.56 -16.01
N ALA A 25 1.83 1.44 -15.27
CA ALA A 25 1.87 0.72 -14.01
C ALA A 25 0.93 1.33 -12.96
N LEU A 26 0.86 2.67 -12.86
CA LEU A 26 -0.05 3.36 -11.94
C LEU A 26 -1.53 3.20 -12.34
N SER A 27 -1.82 3.14 -13.64
CA SER A 27 -3.15 2.84 -14.18
C SER A 27 -3.58 1.41 -13.81
N LEU A 28 -2.70 0.42 -14.02
CA LEU A 28 -2.92 -0.97 -13.63
C LEU A 28 -3.15 -1.11 -12.13
N ARG A 29 -2.37 -0.41 -11.30
CA ARG A 29 -2.57 -0.38 -9.84
C ARG A 29 -3.95 0.15 -9.46
N SER A 30 -4.41 1.21 -10.12
CA SER A 30 -5.72 1.79 -9.85
C SER A 30 -6.85 0.85 -10.28
N LYS A 31 -6.70 0.15 -11.41
CA LYS A 31 -7.61 -0.90 -11.84
C LYS A 31 -7.62 -2.08 -10.87
N ALA A 32 -6.45 -2.49 -10.36
CA ALA A 32 -6.35 -3.56 -9.37
C ALA A 32 -7.10 -3.23 -8.08
N ARG A 33 -6.93 -2.01 -7.54
CA ARG A 33 -7.71 -1.54 -6.37
C ARG A 33 -9.21 -1.59 -6.62
N PHE A 34 -9.65 -1.24 -7.82
CA PHE A 34 -11.07 -1.32 -8.18
C PHE A 34 -11.57 -2.78 -8.23
N MET A 35 -10.78 -3.70 -8.79
CA MET A 35 -11.13 -5.12 -8.81
C MET A 35 -11.16 -5.74 -7.40
N ASP A 36 -10.17 -5.40 -6.58
CA ASP A 36 -10.05 -5.84 -5.19
C ASP A 36 -11.25 -5.38 -4.34
N ALA A 37 -11.67 -4.12 -4.49
CA ALA A 37 -12.86 -3.59 -3.82
C ALA A 37 -14.18 -4.29 -4.21
N ARG A 38 -14.21 -4.99 -5.37
CA ARG A 38 -15.36 -5.81 -5.80
C ARG A 38 -15.23 -7.28 -5.39
N GLY A 39 -14.19 -7.64 -4.64
CA GLY A 39 -13.90 -9.02 -4.23
C GLY A 39 -13.15 -9.85 -5.27
N ASN A 40 -12.77 -9.26 -6.41
CA ASN A 40 -12.05 -9.96 -7.48
C ASN A 40 -10.53 -9.94 -7.21
N HIS A 41 -10.12 -10.56 -6.10
CA HIS A 41 -8.75 -10.52 -5.60
C HIS A 41 -7.73 -11.13 -6.59
N CYS A 42 -8.07 -12.24 -7.24
CA CYS A 42 -7.16 -12.90 -8.20
C CYS A 42 -6.85 -12.02 -9.43
N GLU A 43 -7.86 -11.28 -9.92
CA GLU A 43 -7.65 -10.35 -11.03
C GLU A 43 -6.86 -9.13 -10.58
N ALA A 44 -7.07 -8.65 -9.35
CA ALA A 44 -6.26 -7.58 -8.77
C ALA A 44 -4.78 -7.99 -8.65
N GLU A 45 -4.50 -9.21 -8.16
CA GLU A 45 -3.15 -9.79 -8.10
C GLU A 45 -2.50 -9.82 -9.48
N ARG A 46 -3.21 -10.36 -10.49
CA ARG A 46 -2.71 -10.44 -11.87
C ARG A 46 -2.35 -9.08 -12.46
N LEU A 47 -3.20 -8.07 -12.22
CA LEU A 47 -2.97 -6.69 -12.69
C LEU A 47 -1.73 -6.05 -12.00
N LEU A 48 -1.53 -6.31 -10.72
CA LEU A 48 -0.38 -5.79 -9.97
C LEU A 48 0.92 -6.48 -10.35
N LEU A 49 0.91 -7.80 -10.59
CA LEU A 49 2.06 -8.52 -11.12
C LEU A 49 2.45 -7.99 -12.50
N ARG A 50 1.47 -7.73 -13.37
CA ARG A 50 1.73 -7.10 -14.67
C ARG A 50 2.35 -5.71 -14.54
N ALA A 51 1.87 -4.90 -13.59
CA ALA A 51 2.45 -3.59 -13.33
C ALA A 51 3.91 -3.69 -12.87
N LEU A 52 4.25 -4.71 -12.07
CA LEU A 52 5.63 -4.96 -11.65
C LEU A 52 6.53 -5.39 -12.82
N GLU A 53 6.04 -6.23 -13.73
CA GLU A 53 6.78 -6.60 -14.96
C GLU A 53 7.12 -5.37 -15.81
N ILE A 54 6.19 -4.42 -15.94
CA ILE A 54 6.39 -3.17 -16.69
C ILE A 54 7.45 -2.28 -16.01
N MET A 55 7.49 -2.28 -14.68
CA MET A 55 8.44 -1.50 -13.89
C MET A 55 9.80 -2.19 -13.71
N GLU A 56 9.99 -3.41 -14.20
CA GLU A 56 11.22 -4.18 -14.07
C GLU A 56 12.46 -3.63 -14.84
N PRO A 57 12.39 -2.65 -15.76
CA PRO A 57 13.57 -1.93 -16.24
C PRO A 57 14.07 -0.90 -15.21
N ARG A 58 15.16 -1.24 -14.52
CA ARG A 58 15.75 -0.52 -13.37
C ARG A 58 16.04 0.97 -13.62
N THR A 59 15.28 1.84 -12.95
CA THR A 59 15.65 3.24 -12.65
C THR A 59 15.45 3.54 -11.16
N PRO A 60 16.30 4.37 -10.52
CA PRO A 60 16.10 4.76 -9.10
C PRO A 60 14.77 5.48 -8.82
N SER A 61 14.17 6.11 -9.83
CA SER A 61 12.84 6.72 -9.76
C SER A 61 11.69 5.71 -9.76
N SER A 62 11.94 4.45 -10.14
CA SER A 62 10.96 3.36 -10.06
C SER A 62 10.72 2.87 -8.63
N ASP A 63 11.63 3.17 -7.69
CA ASP A 63 11.64 2.58 -6.35
C ASP A 63 10.37 2.94 -5.54
N THR A 64 9.90 4.18 -5.61
CA THR A 64 8.66 4.61 -4.91
C THR A 64 7.41 4.02 -5.55
N ALA A 65 7.36 3.98 -6.89
CA ALA A 65 6.25 3.39 -7.61
C ALA A 65 6.14 1.88 -7.34
N VAL A 66 7.26 1.17 -7.35
CA VAL A 66 7.37 -0.26 -7.05
C VAL A 66 6.99 -0.55 -5.60
N ALA A 67 7.43 0.27 -4.63
CA ALA A 67 6.98 0.14 -3.24
C ALA A 67 5.45 0.21 -3.14
N SER A 68 4.84 1.18 -3.83
CA SER A 68 3.39 1.36 -3.84
C SER A 68 2.62 0.19 -4.50
N LEU A 69 3.25 -0.51 -5.47
CA LEU A 69 2.73 -1.74 -6.06
C LEU A 69 2.80 -2.92 -5.10
N TRP A 70 3.92 -3.08 -4.38
CA TRP A 70 4.06 -4.11 -3.35
C TRP A 70 3.11 -3.91 -2.17
N ASN A 71 2.88 -2.68 -1.72
CA ASN A 71 1.87 -2.40 -0.70
C ASN A 71 0.47 -2.80 -1.19
N SER A 72 0.14 -2.51 -2.45
CA SER A 72 -1.15 -2.91 -3.05
C SER A 72 -1.29 -4.44 -3.14
N LEU A 73 -0.22 -5.16 -3.48
CA LEU A 73 -0.21 -6.64 -3.45
C LEU A 73 -0.41 -7.14 -2.02
N GLY A 74 0.25 -6.52 -1.05
CA GLY A 74 0.08 -6.82 0.36
C GLY A 74 -1.37 -6.70 0.83
N GLU A 75 -2.07 -5.66 0.40
CA GLU A 75 -3.49 -5.46 0.69
C GLU A 75 -4.37 -6.54 0.03
N VAL A 76 -4.13 -6.87 -1.23
CA VAL A 76 -4.84 -7.95 -1.94
C VAL A 76 -4.65 -9.30 -1.23
N TYR A 77 -3.42 -9.64 -0.85
CA TYR A 77 -3.15 -10.88 -0.11
C TYR A 77 -3.77 -10.91 1.28
N LEU A 78 -3.84 -9.76 1.96
CA LEU A 78 -4.58 -9.63 3.22
C LEU A 78 -6.07 -9.96 3.01
N HIS A 79 -6.69 -9.47 1.94
CA HIS A 79 -8.10 -9.79 1.63
C HIS A 79 -8.31 -11.26 1.27
N MET A 80 -7.33 -11.90 0.63
CA MET A 80 -7.33 -13.36 0.41
C MET A 80 -7.07 -14.19 1.67
N GLY A 81 -6.71 -13.57 2.80
CA GLY A 81 -6.30 -14.27 4.03
C GLY A 81 -4.90 -14.89 3.96
N ARG A 82 -4.12 -14.60 2.91
CA ARG A 82 -2.73 -15.05 2.74
C ARG A 82 -1.79 -14.12 3.51
N LEU A 83 -1.86 -14.20 4.85
CA LEU A 83 -1.20 -13.23 5.74
C LEU A 83 0.33 -13.22 5.63
N ASP A 84 0.94 -14.38 5.38
CA ASP A 84 2.41 -14.49 5.23
C ASP A 84 2.90 -13.84 3.95
N ASP A 85 2.18 -14.04 2.84
CA ASP A 85 2.46 -13.36 1.57
C ASP A 85 2.26 -11.86 1.71
N ALA A 86 1.18 -11.44 2.36
CA ALA A 86 0.90 -10.02 2.62
C ALA A 86 2.05 -9.36 3.37
N GLU A 87 2.49 -9.93 4.51
CA GLU A 87 3.59 -9.40 5.30
C GLU A 87 4.90 -9.35 4.51
N ARG A 88 5.21 -10.38 3.71
CA ARG A 88 6.41 -10.42 2.88
C ARG A 88 6.47 -9.26 1.89
N TRP A 89 5.37 -8.99 1.17
CA TRP A 89 5.33 -7.89 0.20
C TRP A 89 5.30 -6.51 0.88
N LEU A 90 4.59 -6.39 2.00
CA LEU A 90 4.55 -5.15 2.77
C LEU A 90 5.92 -4.79 3.35
N ASN A 91 6.70 -5.76 3.83
CA ASN A 91 8.06 -5.49 4.31
C ASN A 91 8.96 -4.98 3.19
N LYS A 92 8.88 -5.54 1.97
CA LYS A 92 9.61 -5.00 0.80
C LYS A 92 9.23 -3.55 0.50
N SER A 93 7.93 -3.23 0.54
CA SER A 93 7.44 -1.85 0.39
C SER A 93 8.02 -0.94 1.47
N LEU A 94 8.02 -1.40 2.72
CA LEU A 94 8.50 -0.63 3.86
C LEU A 94 10.00 -0.34 3.74
N ASP A 95 10.81 -1.34 3.38
CA ASP A 95 12.26 -1.19 3.24
C ASP A 95 12.62 -0.11 2.21
N VAL A 96 11.97 -0.15 1.04
CA VAL A 96 12.22 0.83 -0.04
C VAL A 96 11.65 2.21 0.30
N SER A 97 10.44 2.27 0.86
CA SER A 97 9.83 3.57 1.24
C SER A 97 10.60 4.25 2.38
N VAL A 98 11.18 3.50 3.32
CA VAL A 98 12.09 4.03 4.35
C VAL A 98 13.38 4.55 3.72
N ALA A 99 14.00 3.79 2.82
CA ALA A 99 15.21 4.19 2.12
C ALA A 99 15.02 5.48 1.29
N THR A 100 13.87 5.62 0.62
CA THR A 100 13.51 6.78 -0.20
C THR A 100 12.86 7.93 0.60
N ARG A 101 12.62 7.73 1.90
CA ARG A 101 11.91 8.68 2.80
C ARG A 101 10.50 9.06 2.29
N ASP A 102 9.82 8.12 1.63
CA ASP A 102 8.41 8.28 1.24
C ASP A 102 7.51 8.06 2.46
N PHE A 103 7.37 9.10 3.28
CA PHE A 103 6.58 9.06 4.51
C PHE A 103 5.11 8.67 4.28
N LYS A 104 4.55 9.00 3.11
CA LYS A 104 3.17 8.64 2.77
C LYS A 104 3.05 7.14 2.54
N GLU A 105 3.98 6.54 1.79
CA GLU A 105 3.98 5.09 1.56
C GLU A 105 4.35 4.31 2.82
N ILE A 106 5.27 4.82 3.65
CA ILE A 106 5.61 4.27 4.97
C ILE A 106 4.36 4.17 5.84
N THR A 107 3.61 5.27 6.02
CA THR A 107 2.40 5.28 6.86
C THR A 107 1.31 4.37 6.29
N SER A 108 1.17 4.31 4.96
CA SER A 108 0.23 3.40 4.28
C SER A 108 0.57 1.94 4.53
N THR A 109 1.83 1.57 4.30
CA THR A 109 2.34 0.21 4.45
C THR A 109 2.25 -0.27 5.91
N ARG A 110 2.57 0.61 6.87
CA ARG A 110 2.45 0.31 8.31
C ARG A 110 1.01 0.08 8.76
N GLU A 111 0.05 0.84 8.23
CA GLU A 111 -1.37 0.57 8.52
C GLU A 111 -1.79 -0.80 7.98
N THR A 112 -1.37 -1.17 6.76
CA THR A 112 -1.67 -2.50 6.21
C THR A 112 -1.01 -3.62 7.03
N LEU A 113 0.26 -3.46 7.44
CA LEU A 113 0.93 -4.41 8.35
C LEU A 113 0.23 -4.51 9.71
N ALA A 114 -0.31 -3.40 10.22
CA ALA A 114 -1.09 -3.42 11.45
C ALA A 114 -2.39 -4.20 11.28
N ARG A 115 -3.04 -4.13 10.11
CA ARG A 115 -4.20 -4.96 9.75
C ARG A 115 -3.83 -6.45 9.62
N VAL A 116 -2.67 -6.78 9.06
CA VAL A 116 -2.14 -8.16 9.03
C VAL A 116 -1.90 -8.69 10.44
N SER A 117 -1.22 -7.90 11.29
CA SER A 117 -0.96 -8.25 12.69
C SER A 117 -2.28 -8.44 13.47
N GLN A 118 -3.26 -7.57 13.20
CA GLN A 118 -4.63 -7.70 13.71
C GLN A 118 -5.29 -9.03 13.30
N ALA A 119 -5.21 -9.41 12.02
CA ALA A 119 -5.75 -10.68 11.54
C ALA A 119 -5.09 -11.90 12.22
N ARG A 120 -3.83 -11.77 12.67
CA ARG A 120 -3.12 -12.77 13.49
C ARG A 120 -3.36 -12.65 15.00
N SER A 121 -4.20 -11.74 15.45
CA SER A 121 -4.41 -11.43 16.89
C SER A 121 -3.17 -10.86 17.61
N GLU A 122 -2.18 -10.36 16.87
CA GLU A 122 -0.96 -9.73 17.40
C GLU A 122 -1.19 -8.24 17.70
N LEU A 123 -2.08 -7.94 18.66
CA LEU A 123 -2.58 -6.57 18.89
C LEU A 123 -1.50 -5.58 19.34
N LEU A 124 -0.51 -6.03 20.11
CA LEU A 124 0.63 -5.19 20.52
C LEU A 124 1.48 -4.78 19.32
N LYS A 125 1.77 -5.71 18.41
CA LYS A 125 2.51 -5.43 17.17
C LYS A 125 1.72 -4.49 16.27
N ALA A 126 0.41 -4.72 16.12
CA ALA A 126 -0.47 -3.82 15.37
C ALA A 126 -0.45 -2.39 15.92
N LYS A 127 -0.51 -2.23 17.25
CA LYS A 127 -0.42 -0.92 17.90
C LYS A 127 0.94 -0.26 17.65
N ALA A 128 2.03 -1.00 17.83
CA ALA A 128 3.38 -0.49 17.60
C ALA A 128 3.55 0.00 16.15
N LEU A 129 3.10 -0.78 15.16
CA LEU A 129 3.15 -0.41 13.75
C LEU A 129 2.40 0.90 13.45
N ARG A 130 1.22 1.10 14.04
CA ARG A 130 0.45 2.34 13.89
C ARG A 130 1.13 3.54 14.54
N MET A 131 1.72 3.34 15.72
CA MET A 131 2.41 4.41 16.44
C MET A 131 3.76 4.78 15.82
N LEU A 132 4.34 3.91 14.99
CA LEU A 132 5.65 4.13 14.37
C LEU A 132 5.63 5.12 13.19
N GLY A 133 4.48 5.69 12.80
CA GLY A 133 4.33 6.60 11.64
C GLY A 133 5.39 7.71 11.52
N ALA A 134 5.53 8.30 10.32
CA ALA A 134 6.31 9.54 10.12
C ALA A 134 5.93 10.59 11.20
N PRO A 135 6.78 11.56 11.58
CA PRO A 135 6.54 12.39 12.76
C PRO A 135 5.13 13.01 12.74
N ASP A 136 4.25 12.41 13.54
CA ASP A 136 2.82 12.63 13.70
C ASP A 136 1.83 12.20 12.59
N ASP A 137 2.24 11.66 11.44
CA ASP A 137 1.30 11.26 10.37
C ASP A 137 0.86 9.78 10.45
N MET A 138 -0.42 9.57 10.74
CA MET A 138 -1.11 8.29 10.85
C MET A 138 -2.33 8.18 9.92
N ARG A 139 -2.87 6.97 9.76
CA ARG A 139 -4.13 6.73 9.02
C ARG A 139 -5.24 6.25 9.94
N CYS A 140 -6.48 6.52 9.52
CA CYS A 140 -7.66 5.93 10.13
C CYS A 140 -7.64 4.42 9.91
N SER A 141 -7.88 3.63 10.95
CA SER A 141 -7.94 2.18 10.90
C SER A 141 -9.14 1.64 10.11
N ASN A 142 -10.16 2.47 9.86
CA ASN A 142 -11.23 2.11 8.94
C ASN A 142 -10.68 2.09 7.49
N SER A 143 -10.61 0.91 6.88
CA SER A 143 -10.10 0.74 5.51
C SER A 143 -10.95 1.47 4.45
N GLY A 144 -12.22 1.76 4.75
CA GLY A 144 -13.08 2.58 3.89
C GLY A 144 -12.91 4.09 4.05
N CYS A 145 -11.96 4.56 4.87
CA CYS A 145 -11.76 5.99 5.12
C CYS A 145 -10.93 6.65 4.01
N HIS A 146 -11.44 7.74 3.44
CA HIS A 146 -10.76 8.49 2.37
C HIS A 146 -10.07 9.78 2.86
N ARG A 147 -9.97 10.00 4.18
CA ARG A 147 -9.47 11.26 4.77
C ARG A 147 -7.95 11.47 4.66
N GLY A 148 -7.22 10.48 4.15
CA GLY A 148 -5.78 10.60 3.89
C GLY A 148 -4.91 10.41 5.13
N LEU A 149 -3.78 11.14 5.18
CA LEU A 149 -2.89 11.22 6.34
C LEU A 149 -3.50 12.18 7.39
N LEU A 150 -3.35 11.85 8.66
CA LEU A 150 -3.94 12.56 9.79
C LEU A 150 -2.90 12.68 10.90
N ARG A 151 -2.95 13.79 11.65
CA ARG A 151 -2.09 13.90 12.82
C ARG A 151 -2.54 12.95 13.93
N THR A 152 -1.60 12.46 14.72
CA THR A 152 -1.86 11.68 15.95
C THR A 152 -2.90 12.35 16.85
N THR A 153 -2.84 13.68 16.99
CA THR A 153 -3.80 14.49 17.79
C THR A 153 -5.21 14.52 17.22
N ASP A 154 -5.39 14.26 15.93
CA ASP A 154 -6.67 14.31 15.23
C ASP A 154 -7.38 12.92 15.24
N LEU A 155 -6.73 11.89 15.81
CA LEU A 155 -7.21 10.52 15.88
C LEU A 155 -7.73 10.15 17.26
N ARG A 156 -8.84 9.42 17.28
CA ARG A 156 -9.43 8.82 18.49
C ARG A 156 -8.95 7.39 18.62
N ILE A 157 -8.50 7.00 19.81
CA ILE A 157 -8.10 5.62 20.10
C ILE A 157 -9.34 4.82 20.51
N CYS A 158 -9.50 3.61 19.98
CA CYS A 158 -10.53 2.68 20.42
C CYS A 158 -10.39 2.37 21.92
N GLY A 159 -11.42 2.70 22.72
CA GLY A 159 -11.38 2.54 24.18
C GLY A 159 -11.23 1.09 24.66
N GLY A 160 -11.68 0.11 23.87
CA GLY A 160 -11.57 -1.31 24.20
C GLY A 160 -10.17 -1.86 23.96
N CYS A 161 -9.76 -1.98 22.70
CA CYS A 161 -8.46 -2.57 22.36
C CYS A 161 -7.26 -1.63 22.50
N LYS A 162 -7.46 -0.31 22.53
CA LYS A 162 -6.39 0.70 22.51
C LYS A 162 -5.38 0.56 21.35
N GLY A 163 -5.72 -0.20 20.31
CA GLY A 163 -4.84 -0.53 19.19
C GLY A 163 -5.36 -0.10 17.82
N ALA A 164 -6.61 0.37 17.72
CA ALA A 164 -7.20 0.95 16.51
C ALA A 164 -7.43 2.46 16.70
N PHE A 165 -7.23 3.24 15.63
CA PHE A 165 -7.24 4.70 15.64
C PHE A 165 -8.22 5.21 14.58
N TYR A 166 -9.12 6.12 14.92
CA TYR A 166 -10.20 6.55 14.02
C TYR A 166 -10.32 8.08 13.97
N CYS A 167 -10.53 8.64 12.78
CA CYS A 167 -10.74 10.08 12.63
C CYS A 167 -12.10 10.56 13.15
N SER A 168 -13.05 9.65 13.36
CA SER A 168 -14.39 9.95 13.88
C SER A 168 -15.04 8.69 14.48
N SER A 169 -16.03 8.89 15.35
CA SER A 169 -16.85 7.78 15.85
C SER A 169 -17.65 7.08 14.74
N GLU A 170 -17.94 7.79 13.64
CA GLU A 170 -18.56 7.18 12.45
C GLU A 170 -17.65 6.16 11.79
N CYS A 171 -16.37 6.51 11.58
CA CYS A 171 -15.38 5.56 11.06
C CYS A 171 -15.19 4.36 11.99
N GLN A 172 -15.18 4.58 13.30
CA GLN A 172 -15.11 3.47 14.27
C GLN A 172 -16.32 2.53 14.16
N ARG A 173 -17.54 3.08 14.02
CA ARG A 173 -18.77 2.28 13.85
C ARG A 173 -18.80 1.55 12.52
N ALA A 174 -18.40 2.21 11.43
CA ALA A 174 -18.34 1.60 10.10
C ALA A 174 -17.35 0.44 10.04
N ASP A 175 -16.23 0.53 10.76
CA ASP A 175 -15.21 -0.52 10.84
C ASP A 175 -15.58 -1.66 11.81
N TRP A 176 -16.68 -1.55 12.56
CA TRP A 176 -17.00 -2.45 13.67
C TRP A 176 -17.15 -3.91 13.22
N GLU A 177 -17.72 -4.18 12.05
CA GLU A 177 -17.88 -5.54 11.54
C GLU A 177 -16.53 -6.28 11.44
N ARG A 178 -15.52 -5.59 10.91
CA ARG A 178 -14.14 -6.08 10.77
C ARG A 178 -13.39 -6.07 12.11
N HIS A 179 -13.58 -5.03 12.91
CA HIS A 179 -12.80 -4.78 14.13
C HIS A 179 -13.27 -5.55 15.37
N GLN A 180 -14.58 -5.81 15.53
CA GLN A 180 -15.18 -6.23 16.80
C GLN A 180 -14.60 -7.51 17.39
N LYS A 181 -14.25 -8.50 16.55
CA LYS A 181 -13.71 -9.79 17.00
C LYS A 181 -12.38 -9.57 17.72
N LEU A 182 -11.54 -8.73 17.14
CA LEU A 182 -10.23 -8.36 17.66
C LEU A 182 -10.34 -7.38 18.84
N CYS A 183 -11.35 -6.51 18.82
CA CYS A 183 -11.58 -5.55 19.90
C CYS A 183 -11.85 -6.25 21.25
N ARG A 184 -12.68 -7.30 21.23
CA ARG A 184 -13.09 -8.05 22.42
C ARG A 184 -11.97 -8.88 23.05
N GLN A 185 -10.90 -9.17 22.30
CA GLN A 185 -9.76 -9.92 22.81
C GLN A 185 -8.84 -9.06 23.68
N GLY A 186 -8.89 -7.73 23.54
CA GLY A 186 -8.15 -6.77 24.36
C GLY A 186 -6.62 -6.87 24.20
N ILE A 187 -5.92 -5.79 24.52
CA ILE A 187 -4.50 -5.88 24.87
C ILE A 187 -4.49 -6.17 26.38
N SER A 188 -4.28 -7.43 26.77
CA SER A 188 -4.01 -7.78 28.17
C SER A 188 -2.71 -7.14 28.65
#